data_AF-A0A9N9IJH3-F1
#
_entry.id   AF-A0A9N9IJH3-F1
#
_cell.length_a   1.000
_cell.length_b   1.000
_cell.length_c   1.000
_cell.angle_alpha   90.00
_cell.angle_beta   90.00
_cell.angle_gamma   90.00
#
_symmetry.space_group_name_H-M   'P 1'
#
loop_
_entity.id
_entity.type
_entity.pdbx_description
1 polymer ?
#
loop_
_entity_poly.entity_id
_entity_poly.type
_entity_poly.pdbx_seq_one_letter_code
_entity_poly.pdbx_strand_id
1 'polypeptide(L)'
;MLSRKFFLLAIALTCAIFMESAIAATYSDFTGNTTNALSGRFFWTPISNATFNGFEFSGQMNSGLTDPDASHYSFALNNTDTNTTALDMTQQIVSVLKIVAQGCAPLQIDFPNVMNFTGKAFVVGLNGVQIGIAPLISQ
;
A
#
# COMPACT_ATOMS: atom_id res chain seq x y z
N MET A 1 10.46 -36.52 35.77
CA MET A 1 9.18 -36.48 35.04
C MET A 1 8.82 -35.01 34.79
N LEU A 2 9.13 -34.47 33.60
CA LEU A 2 8.66 -33.13 33.24
C LEU A 2 7.13 -33.16 33.21
N SER A 3 6.49 -32.31 34.02
CA SER A 3 5.03 -32.29 34.13
C SER A 3 4.43 -31.84 32.79
N ARG A 4 3.37 -32.53 32.32
CA ARG A 4 2.62 -32.22 31.08
C ARG A 4 2.22 -30.74 30.95
N LYS A 5 2.16 -30.01 32.07
CA LYS A 5 1.82 -28.59 32.13
C LYS A 5 2.93 -27.68 31.55
N PHE A 6 4.21 -28.08 31.66
CA PHE A 6 5.31 -27.31 31.08
C PHE A 6 5.39 -27.44 29.56
N PHE A 7 4.97 -28.59 29.01
CA PHE A 7 4.98 -28.82 27.56
C PHE A 7 3.87 -28.03 26.84
N LEU A 8 2.68 -27.92 27.46
CA LEU A 8 1.56 -27.13 26.93
C LEU A 8 1.84 -25.62 26.97
N LEU A 9 2.58 -25.14 27.97
CA LEU A 9 2.94 -23.72 28.09
C LEU A 9 3.91 -23.30 26.97
N ALA A 10 4.89 -24.15 26.62
CA ALA A 10 5.82 -23.87 25.53
C ALA A 10 5.12 -23.83 24.17
N ILE A 11 4.16 -24.74 23.92
CA ILE A 11 3.37 -24.75 22.68
C ILE A 11 2.46 -23.51 22.60
N ALA A 12 1.79 -23.15 23.70
CA ALA A 12 0.96 -21.95 23.75
C ALA A 12 1.79 -20.67 23.52
N LEU A 13 3.01 -20.60 24.06
CA LEU A 13 3.92 -19.48 23.84
C LEU A 13 4.40 -19.42 22.39
N THR A 14 4.76 -20.54 21.77
CA THR A 14 5.10 -20.58 20.34
C THR A 14 3.91 -20.19 19.46
N CYS A 15 2.69 -20.64 19.77
CA CYS A 15 1.50 -20.23 19.03
C CYS A 15 1.17 -18.74 19.21
N ALA A 16 1.44 -18.17 20.40
CA ALA A 16 1.30 -16.73 20.64
C ALA A 16 2.35 -15.90 19.88
N ILE A 17 3.60 -16.38 19.79
CA ILE A 17 4.68 -15.75 19.02
C ILE A 17 4.38 -15.81 17.50
N PHE A 18 3.76 -16.89 17.00
CA PHE A 18 3.32 -16.98 15.61
C PHE A 18 2.00 -16.24 15.32
N MET A 19 1.22 -15.89 16.35
CA MET A 19 0.03 -15.01 16.23
C MET A 19 0.36 -13.53 16.38
N GLU A 20 1.60 -13.17 16.74
CA GLU A 20 2.07 -11.79 16.67
C GLU A 20 2.15 -11.35 15.20
N SER A 21 1.08 -10.64 14.81
CA SER A 21 0.97 -9.75 13.66
C SER A 21 0.70 -10.39 12.29
N ALA A 22 -0.48 -11.01 12.15
CA ALA A 22 -1.20 -10.82 10.90
C ALA A 22 -1.58 -9.33 10.81
N ILE A 23 -0.65 -8.48 10.36
CA ILE A 23 -0.94 -7.06 10.16
C ILE A 23 -1.97 -7.01 9.04
N ALA A 24 -3.15 -6.48 9.34
CA ALA A 24 -4.24 -6.41 8.40
C ALA A 24 -3.81 -5.66 7.14
N ALA A 25 -4.16 -6.23 5.98
CA ALA A 25 -3.94 -5.56 4.70
C ALA A 25 -4.67 -4.22 4.74
N THR A 26 -3.94 -3.16 4.39
CA THR A 26 -4.52 -1.82 4.24
C THR A 26 -4.81 -1.60 2.77
N TYR A 27 -5.94 -0.99 2.43
CA TYR A 27 -6.28 -0.72 1.04
C TYR A 27 -6.68 0.74 0.83
N SER A 28 -6.58 1.19 -0.40
CA SER A 28 -7.04 2.51 -0.85
C SER A 28 -7.89 2.31 -2.09
N ASP A 29 -9.05 2.93 -2.11
CA ASP A 29 -10.04 2.78 -3.17
C ASP A 29 -10.38 4.14 -3.78
N PHE A 30 -10.12 4.27 -5.08
CA PHE A 30 -10.48 5.46 -5.86
C PHE A 30 -11.90 5.35 -6.43
N THR A 31 -12.56 4.19 -6.32
CA THR A 31 -13.96 4.07 -6.73
C THR A 31 -14.89 4.83 -5.76
N GLY A 32 -15.73 5.71 -6.32
CA GLY A 32 -16.75 6.45 -5.57
C GLY A 32 -16.43 7.93 -5.30
N ASN A 33 -15.23 8.41 -5.62
CA ASN A 33 -14.92 9.84 -5.53
C ASN A 33 -15.19 10.53 -6.88
N THR A 34 -16.37 11.15 -7.03
CA THR A 34 -16.79 11.84 -8.27
C THR A 34 -15.97 13.10 -8.60
N THR A 35 -15.16 13.58 -7.67
CA THR A 35 -14.23 14.70 -7.90
C THR A 35 -12.87 14.27 -8.47
N ASN A 36 -12.55 12.98 -8.48
CA ASN A 36 -11.28 12.46 -8.99
C ASN A 36 -11.47 11.80 -10.36
N ALA A 37 -10.55 12.06 -11.30
CA ALA A 37 -10.57 11.43 -12.63
C ALA A 37 -10.12 9.96 -12.59
N LEU A 38 -9.50 9.54 -11.48
CA LEU A 38 -8.94 8.21 -11.28
C LEU A 38 -9.96 7.22 -10.72
N SER A 39 -9.90 5.98 -11.22
CA SER A 39 -10.54 4.84 -10.57
C SER A 39 -9.55 3.67 -10.49
N GLY A 40 -9.66 2.87 -9.44
CA GLY A 40 -8.69 1.81 -9.16
C GLY A 40 -8.69 1.44 -7.69
N ARG A 41 -7.95 0.38 -7.36
CA ARG A 41 -7.78 -0.08 -5.98
C ARG A 41 -6.36 -0.58 -5.78
N PHE A 42 -5.80 -0.22 -4.62
CA PHE A 42 -4.47 -0.63 -4.21
C PHE A 42 -4.48 -1.20 -2.81
N PHE A 43 -3.52 -2.07 -2.55
CA PHE A 43 -3.31 -2.81 -1.32
C PHE A 43 -1.87 -2.60 -0.86
N TRP A 44 -1.71 -2.47 0.45
CA TRP A 44 -0.46 -2.47 1.18
C TRP A 44 -0.49 -3.70 2.07
N THR A 45 0.19 -4.75 1.62
CA THR A 45 0.26 -6.03 2.29
C THR A 45 1.58 -6.10 3.03
N PRO A 46 1.59 -6.15 4.37
CA PRO A 46 2.83 -6.26 5.14
C PRO A 46 3.54 -7.59 4.84
N ILE A 47 4.84 -7.52 4.60
CA ILE A 47 5.69 -8.69 4.36
C ILE A 47 6.86 -8.65 5.33
N SER A 48 7.00 -9.72 6.11
CA SER A 48 8.12 -9.92 7.02
C SER A 48 8.66 -11.34 6.90
N ASN A 49 9.96 -11.46 6.63
CA ASN A 49 10.70 -12.71 6.59
C ASN A 49 12.14 -12.49 7.11
N ALA A 50 12.98 -13.52 7.09
CA ALA A 50 14.33 -13.47 7.66
C ALA A 50 15.25 -12.38 7.05
N THR A 51 14.96 -11.90 5.83
CA THR A 51 15.80 -10.98 5.07
C THR A 51 15.11 -9.68 4.67
N PHE A 52 13.79 -9.59 4.86
CA PHE A 52 12.98 -8.47 4.41
C PHE A 52 11.91 -8.15 5.44
N ASN A 53 11.72 -6.85 5.71
CA ASN A 53 10.65 -6.35 6.54
C ASN A 53 10.11 -5.05 5.93
N GLY A 54 8.86 -5.05 5.50
CA GLY A 54 8.27 -3.95 4.75
C GLY A 54 6.84 -4.26 4.32
N PHE A 55 6.48 -3.79 3.12
CA PHE A 55 5.17 -4.03 2.54
C PHE A 55 5.25 -4.23 1.04
N GLU A 56 4.40 -5.10 0.50
CA GLU A 56 4.07 -5.15 -0.91
C GLU A 56 2.97 -4.14 -1.19
N PHE A 57 3.22 -3.28 -2.17
CA PHE A 57 2.24 -2.41 -2.79
C PHE A 57 1.74 -3.06 -4.08
N SER A 58 0.46 -3.42 -4.13
CA SER A 58 -0.14 -4.08 -5.30
C SER A 58 -1.51 -3.50 -5.63
N GLY A 59 -1.92 -3.62 -6.89
CA GLY A 59 -3.23 -3.14 -7.32
C GLY A 59 -3.29 -2.75 -8.78
N GLN A 60 -4.33 -2.01 -9.14
CA GLN A 60 -4.46 -1.47 -10.48
C GLN A 60 -5.21 -0.14 -10.49
N MET A 61 -4.75 0.77 -11.36
CA MET A 61 -5.65 1.78 -11.92
C MET A 61 -6.52 1.11 -12.98
N ASN A 62 -7.80 1.46 -13.01
CA ASN A 62 -8.76 1.05 -14.03
C ASN A 62 -9.02 2.18 -15.05
N SER A 63 -8.89 3.45 -14.64
CA SER A 63 -9.10 4.61 -15.51
C SER A 63 -8.44 5.86 -14.96
N GLY A 64 -8.32 6.88 -15.82
CA GLY A 64 -7.93 8.25 -15.44
C GLY A 64 -6.44 8.57 -15.58
N LEU A 65 -5.61 7.58 -15.92
CA LEU A 65 -4.28 7.81 -16.47
C LEU A 65 -4.43 8.18 -17.95
N THR A 66 -4.42 9.47 -18.26
CA THR A 66 -4.66 10.01 -19.60
C THR A 66 -3.39 10.25 -20.41
N ASP A 67 -2.28 10.53 -19.73
CA ASP A 67 -0.95 10.65 -20.32
C ASP A 67 -0.30 9.25 -20.42
N PRO A 68 0.20 8.83 -21.59
CA PRO A 68 0.89 7.55 -21.74
C PRO A 68 2.29 7.52 -21.09
N ASP A 69 2.89 8.67 -20.78
CA ASP A 69 4.20 8.74 -20.16
C ASP A 69 4.08 8.69 -18.62
N ALA A 70 4.49 7.58 -18.03
CA ALA A 70 4.48 7.38 -16.58
C ALA A 70 5.31 8.44 -15.82
N SER A 71 6.33 9.03 -16.45
CA SER A 71 7.21 10.02 -15.81
C SER A 71 6.54 11.35 -15.50
N HIS A 72 5.38 11.63 -16.12
CA HIS A 72 4.58 12.82 -15.81
C HIS A 72 3.72 12.68 -14.55
N TYR A 73 3.65 11.47 -13.98
CA TYR A 73 2.86 11.19 -12.78
C TYR A 73 3.70 11.23 -11.52
N SER A 74 3.06 11.60 -10.42
CA SER A 74 3.61 11.53 -9.06
C SER A 74 2.74 10.65 -8.17
N PHE A 75 3.36 9.90 -7.28
CA PHE A 75 2.68 8.96 -6.38
C PHE A 75 3.20 9.12 -4.96
N ALA A 76 2.32 9.40 -4.01
CA ALA A 76 2.72 9.67 -2.63
C ALA A 76 1.69 9.19 -1.60
N LEU A 77 2.16 8.87 -0.40
CA LEU A 77 1.33 8.79 0.79
C LEU A 77 1.39 10.13 1.53
N ASN A 78 0.27 10.81 1.65
CA ASN A 78 0.15 12.03 2.44
C ASN A 78 -0.51 11.75 3.79
N ASN A 79 -0.11 12.49 4.83
CA ASN A 79 -0.84 12.52 6.09
C ASN A 79 -2.16 13.27 5.89
N THR A 80 -3.28 12.69 6.31
CA THR A 80 -4.62 13.27 6.05
C THR A 80 -4.89 14.56 6.84
N ASP A 81 -4.22 14.74 7.98
CA ASP A 81 -4.40 15.88 8.89
C ASP A 81 -3.64 17.13 8.45
N THR A 82 -2.43 16.96 7.93
CA THR A 82 -1.50 18.04 7.59
C THR A 82 -1.32 18.22 6.09
N ASN A 83 -1.82 17.28 5.27
CA ASN A 83 -1.60 17.21 3.83
C ASN A 83 -0.11 17.26 3.43
N THR A 84 0.76 16.77 4.31
CA THR A 84 2.20 16.65 4.08
C THR A 84 2.55 15.27 3.56
N THR A 85 3.57 15.17 2.71
CA THR A 85 4.05 13.89 2.19
C THR A 85 4.78 13.10 3.27
N ALA A 86 4.25 11.93 3.60
CA ALA A 86 4.86 10.96 4.50
C ALA A 86 5.79 9.99 3.76
N LEU A 87 5.47 9.65 2.51
CA LEU A 87 6.29 8.82 1.64
C LEU A 87 6.10 9.25 0.18
N ASP A 88 7.20 9.58 -0.48
CA ASP A 88 7.23 9.68 -1.95
C ASP A 88 7.56 8.30 -2.53
N MET A 89 6.67 7.80 -3.39
CA MET A 89 6.76 6.49 -4.04
C MET A 89 6.96 6.63 -5.56
N THR A 90 7.14 7.85 -6.05
CA THR A 90 7.07 8.18 -7.48
C THR A 90 8.09 7.40 -8.28
N GLN A 91 9.37 7.46 -7.90
CA GLN A 91 10.43 6.81 -8.68
C GLN A 91 10.24 5.30 -8.78
N GLN A 92 9.87 4.65 -7.67
CA GLN A 92 9.66 3.21 -7.61
C GLN A 92 8.47 2.81 -8.48
N ILE A 93 7.33 3.50 -8.35
CA ILE A 93 6.12 3.20 -9.13
C ILE A 93 6.36 3.45 -10.61
N VAL A 94 6.89 4.61 -10.99
CA VAL A 94 7.14 4.97 -12.39
C VAL A 94 8.10 3.99 -13.07
N SER A 95 9.07 3.43 -12.33
CA SER A 95 10.03 2.46 -12.91
C SER A 95 9.40 1.16 -13.43
N VAL A 96 8.21 0.80 -12.94
CA VAL A 96 7.53 -0.45 -13.32
C VAL A 96 6.11 -0.23 -13.87
N LEU A 97 5.56 0.98 -13.74
CA LEU A 97 4.21 1.31 -14.19
C LEU A 97 4.13 1.19 -15.72
N LYS A 98 3.23 0.32 -16.18
CA LYS A 98 2.90 0.17 -17.60
C LYS A 98 1.48 0.65 -17.83
N ILE A 99 1.35 1.84 -18.42
CA ILE A 99 0.07 2.41 -18.80
C ILE A 99 -0.35 1.75 -20.12
N VAL A 100 -1.36 0.87 -20.07
CA VAL A 100 -1.93 0.27 -21.28
C VAL A 100 -3.07 1.15 -21.81
N ALA A 101 -3.45 0.94 -23.08
CA ALA A 101 -4.60 1.63 -23.67
C ALA A 101 -5.83 1.52 -22.75
N GLN A 102 -6.53 2.63 -22.54
CA GLN A 102 -7.62 2.86 -21.56
C GLN A 102 -7.20 3.32 -20.14
N GLY A 103 -5.90 3.49 -19.87
CA GLY A 103 -5.45 4.02 -18.58
C GLY A 103 -5.47 2.99 -17.44
N CYS A 104 -5.53 1.71 -17.81
CA CYS A 104 -5.33 0.60 -16.88
C CYS A 104 -3.83 0.42 -16.61
N ALA A 105 -3.45 0.12 -15.37
CA ALA A 105 -2.06 -0.17 -15.03
C ALA A 105 -1.97 -1.08 -13.79
N PRO A 106 -1.79 -2.39 -13.96
CA PRO A 106 -1.51 -3.29 -12.84
C PRO A 106 -0.09 -3.03 -12.31
N LEU A 107 0.08 -3.17 -11.00
CA LEU A 107 1.32 -2.89 -10.32
C LEU A 107 1.53 -3.85 -9.15
N GLN A 108 2.79 -4.25 -8.93
CA GLN A 108 3.23 -4.96 -7.75
C GLN A 108 4.70 -4.59 -7.47
N ILE A 109 4.98 -4.02 -6.30
CA ILE A 109 6.31 -3.54 -5.88
C ILE A 109 6.47 -3.71 -4.38
N ASP A 110 7.64 -4.17 -3.94
CA ASP A 110 7.99 -4.22 -2.53
C ASP A 110 8.70 -2.95 -2.08
N PHE A 111 8.24 -2.37 -0.97
CA PHE A 111 8.88 -1.25 -0.30
C PHE A 111 9.52 -1.70 1.01
N PRO A 112 10.81 -1.41 1.23
CA PRO A 112 11.46 -1.70 2.49
C PRO A 112 10.92 -0.77 3.59
N ASN A 113 10.96 -1.27 4.83
CA ASN A 113 10.50 -0.62 6.05
C ASN A 113 8.99 -0.67 6.27
N VAL A 114 8.63 -1.01 7.51
CA VAL A 114 7.26 -1.01 7.98
C VAL A 114 6.80 0.44 8.15
N MET A 115 5.63 0.77 7.60
CA MET A 115 5.00 2.07 7.75
C MET A 115 3.67 1.92 8.51
N ASN A 116 3.38 2.85 9.41
CA ASN A 116 2.02 3.00 9.93
C ASN A 116 1.16 3.68 8.87
N PHE A 117 0.11 3.02 8.38
CA PHE A 117 -0.78 3.55 7.35
C PHE A 117 -1.99 4.33 7.91
N THR A 118 -2.17 4.35 9.23
CA THR A 118 -3.27 5.07 9.88
C THR A 118 -3.17 6.57 9.59
N GLY A 119 -4.30 7.18 9.19
CA GLY A 119 -4.35 8.62 8.90
C GLY A 119 -3.55 9.01 7.65
N LYS A 120 -3.40 8.09 6.68
CA LYS A 120 -2.75 8.38 5.39
C LYS A 120 -3.73 8.29 4.24
N ALA A 121 -3.44 9.00 3.17
CA ALA A 121 -4.13 8.90 1.89
C ALA A 121 -3.12 8.70 0.77
N PHE A 122 -3.48 7.87 -0.21
CA PHE A 122 -2.71 7.70 -1.42
C PHE A 122 -3.11 8.78 -2.42
N VAL A 123 -2.12 9.54 -2.86
CA VAL A 123 -2.27 10.73 -3.71
C VAL A 123 -1.56 10.48 -5.03
N VAL A 124 -2.24 10.83 -6.12
CA VAL A 124 -1.72 10.73 -7.47
C VAL A 124 -1.82 12.09 -8.13
N GLY A 125 -0.73 12.52 -8.76
CA GLY A 125 -0.66 13.76 -9.52
C GLY A 125 -0.23 13.53 -10.96
N LEU A 126 -0.52 14.51 -11.81
CA LEU A 126 -0.10 14.61 -13.21
C LEU A 126 0.43 16.02 -13.43
N ASN A 127 1.69 16.17 -13.85
CA ASN A 127 2.33 17.46 -14.12
C ASN A 127 2.16 18.48 -12.95
N GLY A 128 2.27 17.99 -11.71
CA GLY A 128 2.14 18.80 -10.50
C GLY A 128 0.70 19.09 -10.04
N VAL A 129 -0.32 18.61 -10.77
CA VAL A 129 -1.73 18.74 -10.38
C VAL A 129 -2.22 17.43 -9.78
N GLN A 130 -2.84 17.48 -8.59
CA GLN A 130 -3.49 16.31 -8.00
C GLN A 130 -4.68 15.87 -8.85
N ILE A 131 -4.67 14.61 -9.30
CA ILE A 131 -5.75 14.00 -10.10
C ILE A 131 -6.50 12.90 -9.36
N GLY A 132 -5.99 12.45 -8.22
CA GLY A 132 -6.74 11.63 -7.29
C GLY A 132 -6.15 11.57 -5.90
N ILE A 133 -7.05 11.32 -4.95
CA ILE A 133 -6.74 11.07 -3.55
C ILE A 133 -7.74 10.05 -2.99
N ALA A 134 -7.22 9.05 -2.30
CA ALA A 134 -8.03 8.05 -1.62
C ALA A 134 -7.45 7.71 -0.24
N PRO A 135 -8.25 7.74 0.83
CA PRO A 135 -7.77 7.38 2.17
C PRO A 135 -7.35 5.91 2.22
N LEU A 136 -6.41 5.60 3.11
CA LEU A 136 -6.04 4.23 3.44
C LEU A 136 -6.98 3.70 4.54
N ILE A 137 -7.52 2.51 4.31
CA ILE A 137 -8.48 1.83 5.17
C ILE A 137 -7.87 0.50 5.59
N SER A 138 -7.66 0.30 6.89
CA SER A 138 -7.23 -0.98 7.45
C SER A 138 -8.41 -1.93 7.59
N GLN A 139 -8.21 -3.21 7.26
CA GLN A 139 -9.21 -4.26 7.47
C GLN A 139 -9.15 -4.88 8.86
#